data_AF-A0A259PMR3-F1
#
_entry.id   AF-A0A259PMR3-F1
#
_cell.length_a   1.000
_cell.length_b   1.000
_cell.length_c   1.000
_cell.angle_alpha   90.00
_cell.angle_beta   90.00
_cell.angle_gamma   90.00
#
_symmetry.space_group_name_H-M   'P 1'
#
loop_
_entity.id
_entity.type
_entity.pdbx_description
1 polymer ?
#
loop_
_entity_poly.entity_id
_entity_poly.type
_entity_poly.pdbx_seq_one_letter_code
_entity_poly.pdbx_strand_id
1 'polypeptide(L)'
;MLADAAQTKTSTMRTPKTVLRLMRLMLVAAACMASIAGAVAAQAAPPGFVPQIIVQMAPASSGSTQRLSPAAAGNRLMSLAAAAGVAVDKAIPMSGGAQVLQLPTGSTPAQLRSALTALRAQPGVADAEPNIRLHLQLVPNDPCYTAVCQGQVPYSNGTFGTGQDNQWDLQNPTLAGAAAINAERAWDSTTGGATVAVLDTGILSGWPDLQNQILPGYDMISTVDAQTNPLGRNANPADLGDWVTSAESANVNGPYYGCPVSDSSWHGTFIAGEIAAMGNDGQNIAGISWGSKILPVRVAGKCGALLSDVIDGIRWAVGMSVPGAPANPNPARVVNISFGGTAPCGSALQSAIDDATARGALVVTAAGNESGTIGTRPDVL
;
A
#
# COMPACT_ATOMS: atom_id res chain seq x y z
N MET A 1 -70.78 42.17 7.15
CA MET A 1 -69.40 42.03 6.64
C MET A 1 -69.03 40.57 6.79
N LEU A 2 -68.63 39.91 5.69
CA LEU A 2 -68.38 38.46 5.51
C LEU A 2 -69.61 37.58 5.30
N ALA A 3 -69.88 37.26 4.03
CA ALA A 3 -70.38 35.96 3.54
C ALA A 3 -70.25 35.88 2.00
N ASP A 4 -70.32 34.66 1.47
CA ASP A 4 -70.35 34.24 0.06
C ASP A 4 -69.05 34.22 -0.75
N ALA A 5 -68.85 33.30 -1.71
CA ALA A 5 -69.38 31.97 -2.02
C ALA A 5 -68.53 31.47 -3.21
N ALA A 6 -68.48 30.16 -3.41
CA ALA A 6 -67.77 29.52 -4.50
C ALA A 6 -68.29 29.92 -5.89
N GLN A 7 -67.41 30.00 -6.89
CA GLN A 7 -67.79 29.91 -8.30
C GLN A 7 -66.81 29.04 -9.11
N THR A 8 -67.37 27.97 -9.65
CA THR A 8 -66.88 27.09 -10.70
C THR A 8 -66.78 27.85 -12.03
N LYS A 9 -65.69 27.67 -12.80
CA LYS A 9 -65.58 28.16 -14.19
C LYS A 9 -65.34 27.00 -15.16
N THR A 10 -66.13 27.01 -16.23
CA THR A 10 -66.18 26.09 -17.35
C THR A 10 -65.16 26.44 -18.45
N SER A 11 -64.83 25.39 -19.22
CA SER A 11 -63.90 25.23 -20.35
C SER A 11 -63.96 26.28 -21.48
N THR A 12 -62.78 26.59 -22.07
CA THR A 12 -62.64 26.88 -23.52
C THR A 12 -61.33 26.29 -24.07
N MET A 13 -61.46 25.50 -25.13
CA MET A 13 -60.41 24.81 -25.89
C MET A 13 -59.58 25.78 -26.76
N ARG A 14 -58.24 25.63 -26.76
CA ARG A 14 -57.35 26.05 -27.86
C ARG A 14 -56.26 25.00 -28.08
N THR A 15 -56.10 24.59 -29.33
CA THR A 15 -55.20 23.56 -29.86
C THR A 15 -53.70 23.94 -29.75
N PRO A 16 -52.80 23.01 -29.36
CA PRO A 16 -51.37 23.29 -29.26
C PRO A 16 -50.55 22.89 -30.51
N LYS A 17 -49.42 23.60 -30.63
CA LYS A 17 -48.46 23.68 -31.74
C LYS A 17 -47.60 22.42 -31.92
N THR A 18 -48.17 21.30 -32.37
CA THR A 18 -47.43 20.02 -32.49
C THR A 18 -46.84 19.74 -33.89
N VAL A 19 -47.06 20.60 -34.89
CA VAL A 19 -46.67 20.28 -36.28
C VAL A 19 -45.28 20.84 -36.68
N LEU A 20 -44.69 21.75 -35.91
CA LEU A 20 -43.39 22.36 -36.27
C LEU A 20 -42.16 21.71 -35.63
N ARG A 21 -42.33 20.66 -34.80
CA ARG A 21 -41.21 19.94 -34.15
C ARG A 21 -40.77 18.67 -34.88
N LEU A 22 -41.56 18.12 -35.81
CA LEU A 22 -41.23 16.85 -36.47
C LEU A 22 -40.24 16.98 -37.65
N MET A 23 -40.12 18.14 -38.29
CA MET A 23 -39.22 18.29 -39.46
C MET A 23 -37.74 18.64 -39.10
N ARG A 24 -37.42 18.94 -37.83
CA ARG A 24 -36.02 19.09 -37.37
C ARG A 24 -35.41 17.80 -36.81
N LEU A 25 -36.20 16.75 -36.59
CA LEU A 25 -35.71 15.48 -36.05
C LEU A 25 -35.21 14.51 -37.13
N MET A 26 -35.64 14.66 -38.39
CA MET A 26 -35.24 13.76 -39.48
C MET A 26 -33.93 14.12 -40.19
N LEU A 27 -33.38 15.33 -40.02
CA LEU A 27 -32.06 15.68 -40.59
C LEU A 27 -30.86 15.43 -39.64
N VAL A 28 -31.09 15.16 -38.35
CA VAL A 28 -30.02 14.82 -37.39
C VAL A 28 -29.85 13.30 -37.27
N ALA A 29 -30.86 12.50 -37.61
CA ALA A 29 -30.79 11.04 -37.58
C ALA A 29 -29.96 10.41 -38.72
N ALA A 30 -29.76 11.12 -39.83
CA ALA A 30 -28.95 10.63 -40.96
C ALA A 30 -27.45 10.92 -40.82
N ALA A 31 -27.05 11.82 -39.92
CA ALA A 31 -25.64 12.12 -39.63
C ALA A 31 -25.07 11.33 -38.43
N CYS A 32 -25.91 10.60 -37.68
CA CYS A 32 -25.49 9.75 -36.55
C CYS A 32 -25.39 8.25 -36.89
N MET A 33 -25.63 7.83 -38.14
CA MET A 33 -25.47 6.44 -38.57
C MET A 33 -24.19 6.16 -39.37
N ALA A 34 -23.28 7.14 -39.49
CA ALA A 34 -22.03 7.00 -40.26
C ALA A 34 -20.75 6.97 -39.43
N SER A 35 -20.80 6.84 -38.10
CA SER A 35 -19.58 6.91 -37.27
C SER A 35 -19.56 6.05 -35.99
N ILE A 36 -20.29 4.93 -35.95
CA ILE A 36 -20.09 3.89 -34.91
C ILE A 36 -19.40 2.63 -35.48
N ALA A 37 -18.88 2.70 -36.72
CA ALA A 37 -17.74 1.89 -37.11
C ALA A 37 -16.44 2.52 -36.55
N GLY A 38 -16.44 2.82 -35.26
CA GLY A 38 -15.25 3.25 -34.54
C GLY A 38 -14.34 2.04 -34.43
N ALA A 39 -13.28 2.02 -35.23
CA ALA A 39 -12.22 1.05 -35.15
C ALA A 39 -11.87 0.79 -33.67
N VAL A 40 -11.98 -0.47 -33.24
CA VAL A 40 -11.34 -0.94 -32.02
C VAL A 40 -9.85 -0.75 -32.29
N ALA A 41 -9.31 0.42 -31.93
CA ALA A 41 -7.89 0.67 -31.98
C ALA A 41 -7.24 -0.46 -31.18
N ALA A 42 -6.34 -1.21 -31.82
CA ALA A 42 -5.65 -2.31 -31.20
C ALA A 42 -4.89 -1.77 -29.98
N GLN A 43 -5.47 -1.99 -28.78
CA GLN A 43 -4.86 -1.55 -27.54
C GLN A 43 -3.47 -2.19 -27.47
N ALA A 44 -2.43 -1.38 -27.26
CA ALA A 44 -1.09 -1.89 -27.06
C ALA A 44 -1.09 -2.95 -25.93
N ALA A 45 -0.30 -4.01 -26.11
CA ALA A 45 -0.18 -5.05 -25.10
C ALA A 45 0.30 -4.45 -23.77
N PRO A 46 -0.41 -4.70 -22.64
CA PRO A 46 0.05 -4.21 -21.34
C PRO A 46 1.36 -4.90 -20.92
N PRO A 47 2.14 -4.29 -20.01
CA PRO A 47 3.30 -4.95 -19.41
C PRO A 47 2.93 -6.33 -18.85
N GLY A 48 3.75 -7.34 -19.15
CA GLY A 48 3.51 -8.72 -18.71
C GLY A 48 2.55 -9.54 -19.58
N PHE A 49 1.96 -8.96 -20.63
CA PHE A 49 1.13 -9.68 -21.61
C PHE A 49 1.88 -10.87 -22.23
N VAL A 50 1.18 -12.00 -22.38
CA VAL A 50 1.71 -13.22 -22.99
C VAL A 50 0.87 -13.55 -24.23
N PRO A 51 1.43 -13.45 -25.44
CA PRO A 51 0.74 -13.80 -26.69
C PRO A 51 0.72 -15.32 -26.92
N GLN A 52 0.20 -16.07 -25.94
CA GLN A 52 0.14 -17.53 -26.00
C GLN A 52 -1.22 -18.06 -25.54
N ILE A 53 -1.62 -19.19 -26.12
CA ILE A 53 -2.87 -19.89 -25.84
C ILE A 53 -2.54 -21.33 -25.47
N ILE A 54 -3.05 -21.82 -24.33
CA ILE A 54 -3.04 -23.24 -24.00
C ILE A 54 -4.26 -23.87 -24.67
N VAL A 55 -4.07 -24.96 -25.42
CA VAL A 55 -5.13 -25.65 -26.14
C VAL A 55 -5.14 -27.12 -25.79
N GLN A 56 -6.32 -27.61 -25.37
CA GLN A 56 -6.61 -29.02 -25.18
C GLN A 56 -7.42 -29.52 -26.38
N MET A 57 -6.92 -30.56 -27.05
CA MET A 57 -7.64 -31.18 -28.17
C MET A 57 -8.78 -32.06 -27.67
N ALA A 58 -9.88 -32.10 -28.42
CA ALA A 58 -10.96 -33.04 -28.19
C ALA A 58 -10.48 -34.49 -28.38
N PRO A 59 -11.00 -35.46 -27.61
CA PRO A 59 -10.73 -36.87 -27.83
C PRO A 59 -11.01 -37.26 -29.28
N ALA A 60 -10.19 -38.14 -29.87
CA ALA A 60 -10.45 -38.62 -31.22
C ALA A 60 -11.77 -39.41 -31.25
N SER A 61 -12.68 -39.07 -32.17
CA SER A 61 -14.02 -39.63 -32.28
C SER A 61 -14.09 -41.05 -32.88
N SER A 62 -12.96 -41.72 -33.12
CA SER A 62 -12.97 -43.04 -33.76
C SER A 62 -11.72 -43.87 -33.42
N GLY A 63 -11.90 -44.96 -32.66
CA GLY A 63 -11.19 -46.26 -32.70
C GLY A 63 -9.65 -46.37 -32.73
N SER A 64 -8.93 -45.26 -32.88
CA SER A 64 -7.47 -45.19 -32.99
C SER A 64 -6.88 -45.08 -31.59
N THR A 65 -6.34 -46.19 -31.09
CA THR A 65 -5.60 -46.26 -29.82
C THR A 65 -4.21 -45.63 -29.88
N GLN A 66 -3.77 -45.19 -31.07
CA GLN A 66 -2.44 -44.62 -31.24
C GLN A 66 -2.44 -43.14 -30.81
N ARG A 67 -1.86 -42.87 -29.63
CA ARG A 67 -1.56 -41.50 -29.20
C ARG A 67 -0.57 -40.88 -30.20
N LEU A 68 -0.95 -39.73 -30.76
CA LEU A 68 -0.05 -38.91 -31.57
C LEU A 68 1.20 -38.57 -30.74
N SER A 69 2.36 -38.52 -31.39
CA SER A 69 3.54 -37.94 -30.75
C SER A 69 3.26 -36.47 -30.43
N PRO A 70 3.91 -35.89 -29.40
CA PRO A 70 3.69 -34.48 -29.05
C PRO A 70 3.93 -33.52 -30.23
N ALA A 71 4.90 -33.80 -31.09
CA ALA A 71 5.16 -33.04 -32.30
C ALA A 71 4.05 -33.18 -33.36
N ALA A 72 3.53 -34.41 -33.59
CA ALA A 72 2.44 -34.63 -34.52
C ALA A 72 1.12 -33.99 -34.04
N ALA A 73 0.87 -34.00 -32.73
CA ALA A 73 -0.24 -33.29 -32.11
C ALA A 73 -0.12 -31.77 -32.29
N GLY A 74 1.08 -31.22 -32.06
CA GLY A 74 1.37 -29.80 -32.32
C GLY A 74 1.14 -29.40 -33.78
N ASN A 75 1.65 -30.18 -34.74
CA ASN A 75 1.45 -29.92 -36.17
C ASN A 75 -0.03 -29.96 -36.57
N ARG A 76 -0.79 -30.94 -36.07
CA ARG A 76 -2.23 -31.03 -36.32
C ARG A 76 -2.96 -29.80 -35.78
N LEU A 77 -2.60 -29.35 -34.58
CA LEU A 77 -3.20 -28.17 -33.97
C LEU A 77 -2.84 -26.89 -34.73
N MET A 78 -1.60 -26.74 -35.20
CA MET A 78 -1.21 -25.60 -36.06
C MET A 78 -2.01 -25.57 -37.37
N SER A 79 -2.23 -26.72 -38.01
CA SER A 79 -3.08 -26.80 -39.21
C SER A 79 -4.53 -26.40 -38.94
N LEU A 80 -5.06 -26.81 -37.77
CA LEU A 80 -6.41 -26.44 -37.35
C LEU A 80 -6.52 -24.95 -37.01
N ALA A 81 -5.51 -24.37 -36.35
CA ALA A 81 -5.41 -22.94 -36.10
C ALA A 81 -5.37 -22.14 -37.42
N ALA A 82 -4.58 -22.59 -38.40
CA ALA A 82 -4.53 -21.98 -39.72
C ALA A 82 -5.89 -22.03 -40.44
N ALA A 83 -6.60 -23.17 -40.38
CA ALA A 83 -7.95 -23.30 -40.93
C ALA A 83 -8.97 -22.40 -40.22
N ALA A 84 -8.75 -22.10 -38.93
CA ALA A 84 -9.54 -21.16 -38.15
C ALA A 84 -9.16 -19.68 -38.38
N GLY A 85 -8.20 -19.40 -39.27
CA GLY A 85 -7.71 -18.05 -39.53
C GLY A 85 -6.81 -17.48 -38.42
N VAL A 86 -6.24 -18.33 -37.58
CA VAL A 86 -5.35 -17.94 -36.47
C VAL A 86 -3.90 -18.17 -36.89
N ALA A 87 -3.14 -17.07 -36.97
CA ALA A 87 -1.70 -17.14 -37.17
C ALA A 87 -1.00 -17.61 -35.89
N VAL A 88 -0.06 -18.55 -36.04
CA VAL A 88 0.71 -19.16 -34.94
C VAL A 88 2.14 -19.35 -35.40
N ASP A 89 3.11 -18.90 -34.59
CA ASP A 89 4.54 -19.08 -34.87
C ASP A 89 5.01 -20.50 -34.49
N LYS A 90 4.47 -21.04 -33.39
CA LYS A 90 4.91 -22.32 -32.83
C LYS A 90 3.84 -22.98 -31.96
N ALA A 91 3.83 -24.32 -31.97
CA ALA A 91 3.21 -25.14 -30.94
C ALA A 91 4.27 -25.75 -29.99
N ILE A 92 4.02 -25.69 -28.69
CA ILE A 92 4.91 -26.21 -27.64
C ILE A 92 4.13 -27.28 -26.85
N PRO A 93 4.60 -28.53 -26.80
CA PRO A 93 3.88 -29.60 -26.09
C PRO A 93 3.91 -29.43 -24.58
N MET A 94 2.81 -29.79 -23.92
CA MET A 94 2.65 -29.84 -22.46
C MET A 94 2.38 -31.27 -21.98
N SER A 95 2.63 -31.52 -20.69
CA SER A 95 2.10 -32.70 -20.01
C SER A 95 0.57 -32.74 -20.09
N GLY A 96 -0.02 -33.94 -20.07
CA GLY A 96 -1.48 -34.10 -20.20
C GLY A 96 -2.02 -33.98 -21.64
N GLY A 97 -1.15 -33.75 -22.62
CA GLY A 97 -1.52 -33.72 -24.05
C GLY A 97 -1.98 -32.36 -24.58
N ALA A 98 -1.99 -31.33 -23.73
CA ALA A 98 -2.20 -29.94 -24.15
C ALA A 98 -1.00 -29.43 -24.97
N GLN A 99 -1.23 -28.33 -25.69
CA GLN A 99 -0.21 -27.61 -26.44
C GLN A 99 -0.33 -26.12 -26.18
N VAL A 100 0.80 -25.41 -26.05
CA VAL A 100 0.82 -23.94 -26.09
C VAL A 100 1.00 -23.49 -27.53
N LEU A 101 0.06 -22.71 -28.06
CA LEU A 101 0.22 -21.99 -29.31
C LEU A 101 0.79 -20.60 -29.04
N GLN A 102 1.94 -20.31 -29.62
CA GLN A 102 2.55 -18.99 -29.60
C GLN A 102 2.06 -18.18 -30.80
N LEU A 103 1.35 -17.09 -30.52
CA LEU A 103 0.93 -16.15 -31.55
C LEU A 103 2.12 -15.31 -32.04
N PRO A 104 2.02 -14.70 -33.23
CA PRO A 104 3.07 -13.85 -33.78
C PRO A 104 3.60 -12.82 -32.81
N THR A 105 4.91 -12.62 -32.82
CA THR A 105 5.56 -11.57 -32.03
C THR A 105 4.91 -10.21 -32.33
N GLY A 106 4.50 -9.48 -31.29
CA GLY A 106 3.76 -8.22 -31.43
C GLY A 106 2.23 -8.35 -31.48
N SER A 107 1.70 -9.58 -31.34
CA SER A 107 0.25 -9.79 -31.19
C SER A 107 -0.33 -8.97 -30.03
N THR A 108 -1.53 -8.43 -30.22
CA THR A 108 -2.24 -7.58 -29.26
C THR A 108 -3.27 -8.38 -28.46
N PRO A 109 -3.76 -7.83 -27.33
CA PRO A 109 -4.84 -8.47 -26.56
C PRO A 109 -6.13 -8.68 -27.35
N ALA A 110 -6.41 -7.85 -28.37
CA ALA A 110 -7.53 -8.04 -29.27
C ALA A 110 -7.32 -9.29 -30.16
N GLN A 111 -6.12 -9.45 -30.73
CA GLN A 111 -5.77 -10.61 -31.53
C GLN A 111 -5.79 -11.91 -30.71
N LEU A 112 -5.30 -11.88 -29.46
CA LEU A 112 -5.40 -13.03 -28.54
C LEU A 112 -6.86 -13.43 -28.30
N ARG A 113 -7.75 -12.47 -28.04
CA ARG A 113 -9.19 -12.73 -27.85
C ARG A 113 -9.83 -13.31 -29.11
N SER A 114 -9.56 -12.74 -30.28
CA SER A 114 -10.05 -13.26 -31.55
C SER A 114 -9.57 -14.68 -31.83
N ALA A 115 -8.29 -14.97 -31.54
CA ALA A 115 -7.71 -16.31 -31.68
C ALA A 115 -8.37 -17.33 -30.73
N LEU A 116 -8.58 -16.96 -29.47
CA LEU A 116 -9.31 -17.80 -28.50
C LEU A 116 -10.73 -18.12 -28.98
N THR A 117 -11.48 -17.12 -29.46
CA THR A 117 -12.82 -17.32 -30.01
C THR A 117 -12.80 -18.25 -31.22
N ALA A 118 -11.88 -18.06 -32.16
CA ALA A 118 -11.77 -18.87 -33.37
C ALA A 118 -11.39 -20.32 -33.08
N LEU A 119 -10.48 -20.56 -32.13
CA LEU A 119 -10.03 -21.89 -31.72
C LEU A 119 -11.13 -22.65 -30.96
N ARG A 120 -11.83 -21.99 -30.02
CA ARG A 120 -12.94 -22.60 -29.27
C ARG A 120 -14.11 -23.05 -30.16
N ALA A 121 -14.25 -22.45 -31.34
CA ALA A 121 -15.28 -22.82 -32.31
C ALA A 121 -14.92 -24.06 -33.14
N GLN A 122 -13.69 -24.61 -33.02
CA GLN A 122 -13.25 -25.71 -33.86
C GLN A 122 -13.71 -27.08 -33.31
N PRO A 123 -14.31 -27.97 -34.13
CA PRO A 123 -14.79 -29.30 -33.70
C PRO A 123 -13.73 -30.25 -33.13
N GLY A 124 -12.44 -29.90 -33.22
CA GLY A 124 -11.32 -30.68 -32.69
C GLY A 124 -10.69 -30.10 -31.41
N VAL A 125 -11.19 -28.98 -30.91
CA VAL A 125 -10.69 -28.30 -29.71
C VAL A 125 -11.68 -28.54 -28.57
N ALA A 126 -11.22 -29.17 -27.48
CA ALA A 126 -12.01 -29.33 -26.28
C ALA A 126 -12.03 -28.03 -25.46
N ASP A 127 -10.87 -27.39 -25.34
CA ASP A 127 -10.73 -26.11 -24.65
C ASP A 127 -9.54 -25.31 -25.19
N ALA A 128 -9.63 -23.99 -25.08
CA ALA A 128 -8.53 -23.09 -25.34
C ALA A 128 -8.59 -21.92 -24.35
N GLU A 129 -7.49 -21.65 -23.66
CA GLU A 129 -7.39 -20.62 -22.62
C GLU A 129 -6.12 -19.78 -22.79
N PRO A 130 -6.11 -18.51 -22.34
CA PRO A 130 -4.89 -17.70 -22.39
C PRO A 130 -3.82 -18.31 -21.49
N ASN A 131 -2.57 -18.37 -21.96
CA ASN A 131 -1.45 -18.61 -21.06
C ASN A 131 -1.16 -17.33 -20.27
N ILE A 132 -1.01 -17.42 -18.96
CA ILE A 132 -0.81 -16.27 -18.09
C ILE A 132 0.49 -16.39 -17.31
N ARG A 133 1.07 -15.25 -16.92
CA ARG A 133 2.16 -15.24 -15.93
C ARG A 133 1.53 -15.43 -14.56
N LEU A 134 1.98 -16.46 -13.85
CA LEU A 134 1.70 -16.61 -12.43
C LEU A 134 2.79 -15.89 -11.65
N HIS A 135 2.41 -15.25 -10.55
CA HIS A 135 3.31 -14.63 -9.60
C HIS A 135 3.22 -15.39 -8.28
N LEU A 136 4.30 -15.36 -7.49
CA LEU A 136 4.22 -15.72 -6.07
C LEU A 136 3.16 -14.79 -5.42
N GLN A 137 2.46 -15.28 -4.40
CA GLN A 137 1.57 -14.50 -3.56
C GLN A 137 1.98 -14.77 -2.11
N LEU A 138 2.92 -13.99 -1.59
CA LEU A 138 3.43 -14.14 -0.25
C LEU A 138 2.52 -13.40 0.72
N VAL A 139 1.64 -14.17 1.37
CA VAL A 139 0.87 -13.72 2.54
C VAL A 139 1.61 -14.21 3.80
N PRO A 140 1.97 -13.31 4.75
CA PRO A 140 2.63 -13.70 5.99
C PRO A 140 1.79 -14.71 6.80
N ASN A 141 2.46 -15.60 7.53
CA ASN A 141 1.82 -16.63 8.36
C ASN A 141 1.54 -16.16 9.80
N ASP A 142 1.78 -14.89 10.07
CA ASP A 142 1.70 -14.22 11.36
C ASP A 142 0.21 -14.13 11.80
N PRO A 143 -0.15 -14.63 13.00
CA PRO A 143 -1.53 -14.76 13.43
C PRO A 143 -2.35 -13.45 13.38
N CYS A 144 -1.73 -12.32 13.73
CA CYS A 144 -2.41 -11.02 13.71
C CYS A 144 -2.53 -10.38 12.32
N TYR A 145 -1.85 -10.93 11.31
CA TYR A 145 -1.95 -10.39 9.96
C TYR A 145 -3.36 -10.59 9.39
N THR A 146 -3.96 -11.76 9.60
CA THR A 146 -5.31 -12.09 9.12
C THR A 146 -6.38 -12.05 10.20
N ALA A 147 -6.02 -12.31 11.46
CA ALA A 147 -6.94 -12.34 12.58
C ALA A 147 -6.70 -11.18 13.56
N VAL A 148 -7.66 -10.97 14.46
CA VAL A 148 -7.50 -10.03 15.57
C VAL A 148 -6.40 -10.52 16.50
N CYS A 149 -5.42 -9.68 16.80
CA CYS A 149 -4.44 -9.98 17.84
C CYS A 149 -5.12 -10.29 19.18
N GLN A 150 -5.02 -11.53 19.65
CA GLN A 150 -5.57 -11.91 20.95
C GLN A 150 -4.78 -11.25 22.09
N GLY A 151 -5.48 -10.67 23.07
CA GLY A 151 -4.87 -10.07 24.27
C GLY A 151 -4.55 -8.57 24.16
N GLN A 152 -4.86 -7.92 23.04
CA GLN A 152 -4.80 -6.46 22.93
C GLN A 152 -5.96 -5.84 23.72
N VAL A 153 -5.64 -5.17 24.82
CA VAL A 153 -6.58 -4.28 25.51
C VAL A 153 -6.81 -3.09 24.57
N PRO A 154 -8.06 -2.68 24.28
CA PRO A 154 -8.31 -1.47 23.50
C PRO A 154 -7.57 -0.32 24.18
N TYR A 155 -6.72 0.40 23.45
CA TYR A 155 -6.14 1.64 23.94
C TYR A 155 -7.29 2.52 24.46
N SER A 156 -7.25 2.79 25.76
CA SER A 156 -8.35 3.40 26.50
C SER A 156 -8.37 4.91 26.28
N ASN A 157 -8.88 5.35 25.13
CA ASN A 157 -9.56 6.65 24.99
C ASN A 157 -10.55 6.66 23.81
N GLY A 158 -11.37 5.62 23.72
CA GLY A 158 -12.73 5.76 23.22
C GLY A 158 -13.02 5.60 21.74
N THR A 159 -12.09 5.64 20.78
CA THR A 159 -12.38 5.19 19.40
C THR A 159 -11.13 4.94 18.54
N PHE A 160 -10.52 3.75 18.62
CA PHE A 160 -9.88 3.11 17.47
C PHE A 160 -10.03 1.59 17.62
N GLY A 161 -10.63 0.97 16.60
CA GLY A 161 -10.78 -0.49 16.49
C GLY A 161 -12.01 -1.09 17.17
N THR A 162 -12.82 -1.84 16.43
CA THR A 162 -13.99 -2.59 16.97
C THR A 162 -13.59 -3.89 17.67
N GLY A 163 -12.30 -4.06 18.01
CA GLY A 163 -11.77 -5.36 18.43
C GLY A 163 -11.72 -6.35 17.26
N GLN A 164 -11.54 -5.84 16.03
CA GLN A 164 -11.46 -6.60 14.79
C GLN A 164 -10.16 -6.36 14.02
N ASP A 165 -9.20 -5.65 14.62
CA ASP A 165 -8.09 -5.04 13.90
C ASP A 165 -6.98 -6.07 13.66
N ASN A 166 -7.05 -6.69 12.49
CA ASN A 166 -5.92 -7.31 11.84
C ASN A 166 -5.09 -6.22 11.12
N GLN A 167 -3.98 -6.62 10.49
CA GLN A 167 -3.12 -5.68 9.74
C GLN A 167 -3.70 -5.34 8.35
N TRP A 168 -4.95 -4.85 8.33
CA TRP A 168 -5.69 -4.53 7.10
C TRP A 168 -4.95 -3.52 6.21
N ASP A 169 -4.20 -2.62 6.81
CA ASP A 169 -3.42 -1.56 6.16
C ASP A 169 -2.32 -2.13 5.25
N LEU A 170 -1.78 -3.31 5.56
CA LEU A 170 -0.77 -4.00 4.77
C LEU A 170 -1.37 -4.84 3.62
N GLN A 171 -2.65 -5.19 3.71
CA GLN A 171 -3.30 -6.16 2.82
C GLN A 171 -3.62 -5.58 1.43
N ASN A 172 -4.13 -6.45 0.55
CA ASN A 172 -4.62 -6.06 -0.76
C ASN A 172 -5.76 -5.04 -0.67
N PRO A 173 -5.67 -3.86 -1.33
CA PRO A 173 -6.67 -2.80 -1.23
C PRO A 173 -8.02 -3.14 -1.85
N THR A 174 -8.08 -4.17 -2.70
CA THR A 174 -9.35 -4.69 -3.23
C THR A 174 -10.17 -5.38 -2.14
N LEU A 175 -9.50 -5.94 -1.13
CA LEU A 175 -10.11 -6.68 -0.03
C LEU A 175 -10.21 -5.84 1.25
N ALA A 176 -9.17 -5.08 1.58
CA ALA A 176 -9.06 -4.30 2.81
C ALA A 176 -9.49 -2.83 2.68
N GLY A 177 -9.74 -2.35 1.46
CA GLY A 177 -10.14 -0.98 1.17
C GLY A 177 -9.02 -0.13 0.57
N ALA A 178 -9.40 1.00 -0.04
CA ALA A 178 -8.51 1.79 -0.88
C ALA A 178 -7.31 2.43 -0.16
N ALA A 179 -7.31 2.47 1.17
CA ALA A 179 -6.21 3.01 1.97
C ALA A 179 -5.08 1.99 2.25
N ALA A 180 -5.30 0.70 1.97
CA ALA A 180 -4.28 -0.31 2.19
C ALA A 180 -3.12 -0.18 1.18
N ILE A 181 -1.89 -0.39 1.65
CA ILE A 181 -0.66 -0.13 0.90
C ILE A 181 -0.27 -1.27 -0.06
N ASN A 182 -0.97 -2.41 -0.01
CA ASN A 182 -0.71 -3.59 -0.83
C ASN A 182 0.70 -4.17 -0.63
N ALA A 183 1.11 -4.36 0.63
CA ALA A 183 2.43 -4.88 0.98
C ALA A 183 2.66 -6.30 0.45
N GLU A 184 1.60 -7.13 0.35
CA GLU A 184 1.64 -8.48 -0.26
C GLU A 184 2.32 -8.49 -1.61
N ARG A 185 1.96 -7.53 -2.49
CA ARG A 185 2.54 -7.41 -3.82
C ARG A 185 4.02 -6.99 -3.79
N ALA A 186 4.42 -6.23 -2.77
CA ALA A 186 5.82 -5.86 -2.58
C ALA A 186 6.64 -7.07 -2.11
N TRP A 187 6.10 -7.86 -1.18
CA TRP A 187 6.74 -9.05 -0.62
C TRP A 187 6.99 -10.15 -1.64
N ASP A 188 6.18 -10.23 -2.69
CA ASP A 188 6.44 -11.09 -3.86
C ASP A 188 7.76 -10.77 -4.57
N SER A 189 8.28 -9.55 -4.38
CA SER A 189 9.53 -9.07 -4.97
C SER A 189 10.66 -8.95 -3.94
N THR A 190 10.38 -8.40 -2.75
CA THR A 190 11.36 -8.22 -1.67
C THR A 190 10.65 -7.95 -0.34
N THR A 191 11.25 -8.41 0.77
CA THR A 191 10.85 -8.06 2.13
C THR A 191 11.67 -6.89 2.70
N GLY A 192 12.42 -6.20 1.83
CA GLY A 192 13.31 -5.09 2.14
C GLY A 192 14.56 -5.52 2.94
N GLY A 193 15.20 -4.57 3.62
CA GLY A 193 16.54 -4.77 4.18
C GLY A 193 17.33 -3.49 4.48
N ALA A 194 16.67 -2.33 4.54
CA ALA A 194 17.34 -1.06 4.79
C ALA A 194 17.50 -0.82 6.30
N THR A 195 18.46 0.02 6.67
CA THR A 195 18.46 0.63 8.01
C THR A 195 17.48 1.78 8.03
N VAL A 196 16.49 1.70 8.92
CA VAL A 196 15.48 2.73 9.16
C VAL A 196 15.71 3.30 10.55
N ALA A 197 16.01 4.60 10.65
CA ALA A 197 16.05 5.28 11.92
C ALA A 197 14.64 5.63 12.38
N VAL A 198 14.31 5.27 13.62
CA VAL A 198 13.03 5.61 14.27
C VAL A 198 13.35 6.65 15.33
N LEU A 199 13.01 7.92 15.04
CA LEU A 199 13.18 9.04 15.96
C LEU A 199 11.92 9.17 16.82
N ASP A 200 11.93 8.56 18.00
CA ASP A 200 10.72 8.37 18.79
C ASP A 200 10.97 8.25 20.31
N THR A 201 10.03 7.68 21.08
CA THR A 201 10.12 7.48 22.54
C THR A 201 11.18 6.48 22.98
N GLY A 202 11.77 5.76 22.02
CA GLY A 202 12.70 4.66 22.25
C GLY A 202 12.06 3.31 21.92
N ILE A 203 12.73 2.23 22.31
CA ILE A 203 12.26 0.86 22.06
C ILE A 203 12.22 0.06 23.37
N LEU A 204 11.14 -0.67 23.56
CA LEU A 204 11.02 -1.68 24.61
C LEU A 204 11.94 -2.88 24.29
N SER A 205 12.87 -3.17 25.20
CA SER A 205 13.78 -4.30 25.04
C SER A 205 13.06 -5.65 25.15
N GLY A 206 13.43 -6.60 24.30
CA GLY A 206 12.98 -7.99 24.42
C GLY A 206 11.64 -8.32 23.75
N TRP A 207 11.03 -7.36 23.05
CA TRP A 207 9.81 -7.60 22.27
C TRP A 207 10.06 -8.69 21.21
N PRO A 208 9.33 -9.83 21.23
CA PRO A 208 9.60 -10.99 20.38
C PRO A 208 9.78 -10.66 18.89
N ASP A 209 8.86 -9.89 18.32
CA ASP A 209 8.85 -9.57 16.88
C ASP A 209 10.00 -8.63 16.44
N LEU A 210 10.71 -8.03 17.39
CA LEU A 210 11.81 -7.09 17.13
C LEU A 210 13.18 -7.64 17.55
N GLN A 211 13.27 -8.85 18.13
CA GLN A 211 14.50 -9.36 18.77
C GLN A 211 15.75 -9.31 17.88
N ASN A 212 15.60 -9.47 16.57
CA ASN A 212 16.72 -9.44 15.63
C ASN A 212 16.74 -8.18 14.74
N GLN A 213 15.83 -7.24 14.96
CA GLN A 213 15.63 -6.09 14.07
C GLN A 213 16.26 -4.81 14.62
N ILE A 214 16.56 -4.75 15.92
CA ILE A 214 17.08 -3.55 16.57
C ILE A 214 18.62 -3.49 16.50
N LEU A 215 19.14 -2.38 15.98
CA LEU A 215 20.56 -2.03 15.99
C LEU A 215 20.91 -1.27 17.28
N PRO A 216 22.21 -1.19 17.64
CA PRO A 216 22.66 -0.23 18.65
C PRO A 216 22.27 1.20 18.26
N GLY A 217 21.42 1.82 19.06
CA GLY A 217 20.92 3.18 18.86
C GLY A 217 21.48 4.17 19.88
N TYR A 218 20.78 5.29 20.06
CA TYR A 218 21.20 6.34 20.97
C TYR A 218 20.03 7.13 21.56
N ASP A 219 20.15 7.52 22.83
CA ASP A 219 19.27 8.47 23.49
C ASP A 219 19.79 9.88 23.27
N MET A 220 19.03 10.66 22.52
CA MET A 220 19.31 12.05 22.18
C MET A 220 18.67 13.04 23.15
N ILE A 221 17.84 12.57 24.09
CA ILE A 221 17.15 13.45 25.04
C ILE A 221 18.19 14.11 25.95
N SER A 222 18.32 15.41 25.79
CA SER A 222 19.30 16.22 26.53
C SER A 222 18.86 16.54 27.95
N THR A 223 17.54 16.64 28.19
CA THR A 223 16.96 16.93 29.50
C THR A 223 17.05 15.70 30.41
N VAL A 224 17.68 15.87 31.56
CA VAL A 224 17.79 14.82 32.59
C VAL A 224 16.49 14.71 33.37
N ASP A 225 16.00 13.49 33.53
CA ASP A 225 14.86 13.12 34.35
C ASP A 225 15.18 11.90 35.21
N ALA A 226 14.98 11.99 36.52
CA ALA A 226 15.42 10.94 37.44
C ALA A 226 14.74 9.57 37.22
N GLN A 227 13.56 9.53 36.61
CA GLN A 227 12.78 8.30 36.43
C GLN A 227 12.95 7.73 35.02
N THR A 228 12.94 8.60 34.01
CA THR A 228 12.80 8.22 32.61
C THR A 228 14.01 8.58 31.75
N ASN A 229 14.92 9.44 32.22
CA ASN A 229 16.17 9.75 31.52
C ASN A 229 17.29 10.24 32.48
N PRO A 230 17.79 9.38 33.39
CA PRO A 230 18.67 9.83 34.47
C PRO A 230 20.08 10.24 34.00
N LEU A 231 20.45 9.91 32.76
CA LEU A 231 21.79 10.14 32.21
C LEU A 231 21.85 11.23 31.14
N GLY A 232 20.71 11.78 30.71
CA GLY A 232 20.67 12.64 29.53
C GLY A 232 21.10 11.84 28.29
N ARG A 233 21.82 12.49 27.37
CA ARG A 233 22.32 11.82 26.15
C ARG A 233 23.23 10.64 26.45
N ASN A 234 22.87 9.45 25.98
CA ASN A 234 23.62 8.24 26.26
C ASN A 234 23.34 7.10 25.25
N ALA A 235 24.10 6.01 25.31
CA ALA A 235 24.01 4.91 24.34
C ALA A 235 22.83 3.94 24.56
N ASN A 236 21.92 4.20 25.51
CA ASN A 236 20.77 3.37 25.79
C ASN A 236 19.47 4.00 25.25
N PRO A 237 19.00 3.62 24.05
CA PRO A 237 17.77 4.16 23.45
C PRO A 237 16.49 3.50 24.00
N ALA A 238 16.56 2.80 25.14
CA ALA A 238 15.41 2.13 25.71
C ALA A 238 14.30 3.13 26.05
N ASP A 239 13.07 2.74 25.73
CA ASP A 239 11.88 3.45 26.19
C ASP A 239 11.65 3.11 27.67
N LEU A 240 11.86 4.11 28.54
CA LEU A 240 11.61 3.99 29.97
C LEU A 240 10.22 4.52 30.37
N GLY A 241 9.41 4.94 29.39
CA GLY A 241 8.11 5.54 29.55
C GLY A 241 8.12 7.07 29.46
N ASP A 242 6.98 7.61 29.03
CA ASP A 242 6.74 9.03 28.75
C ASP A 242 5.44 9.55 29.43
N TRP A 243 4.90 8.82 30.41
CA TRP A 243 3.73 9.23 31.19
C TRP A 243 3.90 10.61 31.80
N VAL A 244 2.81 11.31 32.10
CA VAL A 244 2.85 12.57 32.86
C VAL A 244 1.77 12.52 33.92
N THR A 245 2.14 12.71 35.18
CA THR A 245 1.18 12.71 36.28
C THR A 245 0.51 14.09 36.45
N SER A 246 -0.68 14.12 37.06
CA SER A 246 -1.36 15.38 37.39
C SER A 246 -0.53 16.29 38.29
N ALA A 247 0.29 15.73 39.19
CA ALA A 247 1.17 16.50 40.06
C ALA A 247 2.30 17.18 39.29
N GLU A 248 2.89 16.48 38.31
CA GLU A 248 3.93 17.04 37.44
C GLU A 248 3.37 18.14 36.53
N SER A 249 2.22 17.90 35.91
CA SER A 249 1.53 18.87 35.06
C SER A 249 1.14 20.16 35.81
N ALA A 250 0.75 20.04 37.08
CA ALA A 250 0.34 21.17 37.92
C ALA A 250 1.51 21.94 38.56
N ASN A 251 2.73 21.41 38.55
CA ASN A 251 3.87 22.04 39.21
C ASN A 251 4.46 23.17 38.35
N VAL A 252 4.09 24.42 38.63
CA VAL A 252 4.56 25.63 37.92
C VAL A 252 6.08 25.80 37.86
N ASN A 253 6.82 25.17 38.76
CA ASN A 253 8.29 25.22 38.80
C ASN A 253 8.94 23.94 38.25
N GLY A 254 8.13 22.99 37.78
CA GLY A 254 8.57 21.70 37.26
C GLY A 254 8.78 21.72 35.74
N PRO A 255 9.61 20.81 35.20
CA PRO A 255 9.92 20.75 33.77
C PRO A 255 8.73 20.34 32.89
N TYR A 256 7.70 19.71 33.48
CA TYR A 256 6.51 19.22 32.78
C TYR A 256 5.26 20.04 33.06
N TYR A 257 5.44 21.28 33.55
CA TYR A 257 4.31 22.18 33.80
C TYR A 257 3.47 22.39 32.54
N GLY A 258 2.16 22.18 32.63
CA GLY A 258 1.22 22.37 31.51
C GLY A 258 1.22 21.24 30.47
N CYS A 259 2.04 20.20 30.65
CA CYS A 259 2.01 19.02 29.79
C CYS A 259 0.71 18.22 29.98
N PRO A 260 0.15 17.61 28.92
CA PRO A 260 -1.02 16.74 29.04
C PRO A 260 -0.74 15.58 30.00
N VAL A 261 -1.69 15.26 30.87
CA VAL A 261 -1.63 14.09 31.75
C VAL A 261 -1.98 12.84 30.93
N SER A 262 -1.10 11.85 30.94
CA SER A 262 -1.26 10.61 30.17
C SER A 262 -0.47 9.47 30.79
N ASP A 263 -0.84 8.24 30.44
CA ASP A 263 0.01 7.06 30.62
C ASP A 263 1.12 7.02 29.55
N SER A 264 2.05 6.07 29.67
CA SER A 264 3.10 5.89 28.66
C SER A 264 2.51 5.42 27.32
N SER A 265 2.98 6.02 26.24
CA SER A 265 2.57 5.71 24.87
C SER A 265 3.25 4.45 24.32
N TRP A 266 4.51 4.20 24.69
CA TRP A 266 5.37 3.16 24.10
C TRP A 266 5.49 3.27 22.57
N HIS A 267 5.28 4.49 22.06
CA HIS A 267 5.00 4.79 20.66
C HIS A 267 6.11 4.34 19.71
N GLY A 268 7.38 4.53 20.08
CA GLY A 268 8.50 4.10 19.24
C GLY A 268 8.56 2.59 19.01
N THR A 269 8.13 1.79 19.98
CA THR A 269 8.05 0.32 19.82
C THR A 269 6.94 -0.06 18.84
N PHE A 270 5.79 0.61 18.93
CA PHE A 270 4.68 0.40 18.00
C PHE A 270 5.11 0.72 16.57
N ILE A 271 5.71 1.90 16.34
CA ILE A 271 6.21 2.33 15.03
C ILE A 271 7.30 1.39 14.50
N ALA A 272 8.23 0.94 15.34
CA ALA A 272 9.24 -0.03 14.93
C ALA A 272 8.64 -1.38 14.52
N GLY A 273 7.57 -1.82 15.20
CA GLY A 273 6.80 -3.01 14.84
C GLY A 273 6.15 -2.89 13.46
N GLU A 274 5.45 -1.78 13.19
CA GLU A 274 4.85 -1.53 11.88
C GLU A 274 5.90 -1.55 10.76
N ILE A 275 7.08 -0.96 10.99
CA ILE A 275 8.13 -0.88 9.97
C ILE A 275 8.80 -2.25 9.75
N ALA A 276 9.20 -2.94 10.83
CA ALA A 276 10.18 -4.02 10.73
C ALA A 276 9.93 -5.20 11.67
N ALA A 277 8.73 -5.40 12.24
CA ALA A 277 8.42 -6.67 12.87
C ALA A 277 8.79 -7.84 11.94
N MET A 278 9.42 -8.87 12.51
CA MET A 278 9.78 -10.08 11.77
C MET A 278 8.50 -10.70 11.22
N GLY A 279 8.36 -10.69 9.89
CA GLY A 279 7.24 -11.35 9.24
C GLY A 279 7.56 -12.80 8.90
N ASN A 280 6.51 -13.59 8.76
CA ASN A 280 6.51 -14.99 8.41
C ASN A 280 7.21 -15.89 9.44
N ASP A 281 7.17 -15.51 10.72
CA ASP A 281 7.76 -16.27 11.82
C ASP A 281 6.71 -17.05 12.66
N GLY A 282 5.43 -16.91 12.31
CA GLY A 282 4.31 -17.56 12.97
C GLY A 282 3.90 -16.93 14.29
N GLN A 283 4.35 -15.71 14.58
CA GLN A 283 4.06 -14.98 15.81
C GLN A 283 3.40 -13.63 15.49
N ASN A 284 2.53 -13.18 16.39
CA ASN A 284 2.02 -11.80 16.45
C ASN A 284 1.80 -11.13 15.06
N ILE A 285 2.53 -10.04 14.76
CA ILE A 285 2.36 -9.17 13.58
C ILE A 285 3.52 -9.29 12.58
N ALA A 286 3.28 -8.92 11.33
CA ALA A 286 4.31 -8.76 10.30
C ALA A 286 4.60 -7.27 10.03
N GLY A 287 5.86 -6.86 9.96
CA GLY A 287 6.21 -5.49 9.58
C GLY A 287 6.03 -5.23 8.08
N ILE A 288 6.14 -3.98 7.64
CA ILE A 288 6.19 -3.62 6.22
C ILE A 288 7.45 -4.20 5.55
N SER A 289 8.58 -4.20 6.27
CA SER A 289 9.87 -4.65 5.77
C SER A 289 10.57 -5.60 6.73
N TRP A 290 10.28 -6.90 6.58
CA TRP A 290 10.77 -7.97 7.46
C TRP A 290 12.30 -8.13 7.48
N GLY A 291 13.00 -7.65 6.45
CA GLY A 291 14.47 -7.67 6.40
C GLY A 291 15.14 -6.44 7.00
N SER A 292 14.40 -5.36 7.22
CA SER A 292 14.97 -4.06 7.61
C SER A 292 15.44 -4.06 9.06
N LYS A 293 16.41 -3.19 9.35
CA LYS A 293 16.91 -2.97 10.70
C LYS A 293 16.49 -1.61 11.21
N ILE A 294 16.02 -1.57 12.45
CA ILE A 294 15.65 -0.35 13.16
C ILE A 294 16.89 0.19 13.87
N LEU A 295 17.24 1.44 13.56
CA LEU A 295 18.16 2.25 14.37
C LEU A 295 17.31 3.11 15.31
N PRO A 296 17.18 2.76 16.60
CA PRO A 296 16.39 3.56 17.51
C PRO A 296 17.15 4.83 17.90
N VAL A 297 16.51 5.98 17.70
CA VAL A 297 17.03 7.29 18.09
C VAL A 297 16.02 7.91 19.03
N ARG A 298 16.22 7.76 20.33
CA ARG A 298 15.24 8.22 21.30
C ARG A 298 15.33 9.74 21.44
N VAL A 299 14.29 10.45 21.02
CA VAL A 299 14.20 11.93 21.01
C VAL A 299 13.01 12.45 21.81
N ALA A 300 12.05 11.57 22.14
CA ALA A 300 10.85 11.91 22.89
C ALA A 300 10.88 11.23 24.27
N GLY A 301 10.58 11.99 25.31
CA GLY A 301 10.35 11.48 26.66
C GLY A 301 9.03 12.00 27.19
N LYS A 302 8.94 12.20 28.50
CA LYS A 302 7.78 12.84 29.12
C LYS A 302 7.53 14.19 28.45
N CYS A 303 6.26 14.47 28.12
CA CYS A 303 5.84 15.70 27.43
C CYS A 303 6.33 15.84 25.96
N GLY A 304 6.77 14.74 25.34
CA GLY A 304 7.13 14.71 23.92
C GLY A 304 8.60 15.01 23.65
N ALA A 305 8.89 15.53 22.46
CA ALA A 305 10.24 15.76 21.96
C ALA A 305 10.60 17.25 21.92
N LEU A 306 11.85 17.56 22.26
CA LEU A 306 12.43 18.88 21.99
C LEU A 306 12.97 18.93 20.57
N LEU A 307 12.66 20.02 19.85
CA LEU A 307 13.12 20.22 18.46
C LEU A 307 14.65 20.11 18.33
N SER A 308 15.40 20.57 19.33
CA SER A 308 16.87 20.45 19.35
C SER A 308 17.35 19.00 19.32
N ASP A 309 16.70 18.12 20.07
CA ASP A 309 17.07 16.71 20.16
C ASP A 309 16.63 15.96 18.89
N VAL A 310 15.52 16.35 18.27
CA VAL A 310 15.11 15.86 16.94
C VAL A 310 16.12 16.27 15.86
N ILE A 311 16.54 17.54 15.83
CA ILE A 311 17.52 18.05 14.85
C ILE A 311 18.84 17.28 14.93
N ASP A 312 19.36 17.10 16.14
CA ASP A 312 20.59 16.31 16.35
C ASP A 312 20.36 14.83 16.04
N GLY A 313 19.21 14.29 16.40
CA GLY A 313 18.79 12.93 16.08
C GLY A 313 18.80 12.65 14.57
N ILE A 314 18.27 13.58 13.75
CA ILE A 314 18.26 13.45 12.28
C ILE A 314 19.69 13.33 11.75
N ARG A 315 20.58 14.24 12.18
CA ARG A 315 21.98 14.26 11.73
C ARG A 315 22.74 13.01 12.16
N TRP A 316 22.60 12.61 13.42
CA TRP A 316 23.26 11.41 13.93
C TRP A 316 22.76 10.14 13.25
N ALA A 317 21.46 10.04 12.99
CA ALA A 317 20.83 8.90 12.31
C ALA A 317 21.47 8.64 10.94
N VAL A 318 21.81 9.69 10.19
CA VAL A 318 22.46 9.57 8.86
C VAL A 318 23.99 9.50 8.92
N GLY A 319 24.56 9.38 10.12
CA GLY A 319 26.01 9.22 10.35
C GLY A 319 26.79 10.52 10.26
N MET A 320 26.21 11.65 10.65
CA MET A 320 26.96 12.88 10.92
C MET A 320 27.43 12.92 12.38
N SER A 321 28.46 13.72 12.62
CA SER A 321 28.93 13.99 13.97
C SER A 321 27.98 14.93 14.69
N VAL A 322 27.62 14.59 15.92
CA VAL A 322 26.84 15.43 16.83
C VAL A 322 27.67 15.62 18.10
N PRO A 323 27.83 16.86 18.61
CA PRO A 323 28.57 17.10 19.85
C PRO A 323 28.05 16.25 21.02
N GLY A 324 28.96 15.59 21.72
CA GLY A 324 28.64 14.75 22.88
C GLY A 324 28.11 13.34 22.54
N ALA A 325 27.82 13.05 21.26
CA ALA A 325 27.42 11.72 20.82
C ALA A 325 28.59 10.98 20.13
N PRO A 326 28.69 9.65 20.27
CA PRO A 326 29.66 8.84 19.53
C PRO A 326 29.31 8.82 18.04
N ALA A 327 30.26 8.44 17.18
CA ALA A 327 29.96 8.21 15.77
C ALA A 327 28.95 7.07 15.62
N ASN A 328 27.95 7.25 14.76
CA ASN A 328 26.98 6.19 14.43
C ASN A 328 27.59 5.20 13.42
N PRO A 329 27.79 3.92 13.78
CA PRO A 329 28.33 2.91 12.86
C PRO A 329 27.29 2.38 11.86
N ASN A 330 26.00 2.69 12.05
CA ASN A 330 24.88 2.18 11.24
C ASN A 330 24.04 3.34 10.66
N PRO A 331 24.59 4.15 9.73
CA PRO A 331 23.86 5.26 9.14
C PRO A 331 22.60 4.78 8.41
N ALA A 332 21.46 5.41 8.72
CA ALA A 332 20.16 5.04 8.18
C ALA A 332 19.96 5.55 6.74
N ARG A 333 19.17 4.79 5.97
CA ARG A 333 18.71 5.16 4.62
C ARG A 333 17.32 5.78 4.64
N VAL A 334 16.56 5.54 5.69
CA VAL A 334 15.25 6.17 5.94
C VAL A 334 15.25 6.70 7.37
N VAL A 335 14.75 7.91 7.57
CA VAL A 335 14.58 8.54 8.87
C VAL A 335 13.08 8.76 9.06
N ASN A 336 12.47 7.97 9.95
CA ASN A 336 11.07 8.09 10.31
C ASN A 336 10.91 8.98 11.55
N ILE A 337 10.06 9.99 11.44
CA ILE A 337 9.78 10.94 12.52
C ILE A 337 8.26 11.05 12.69
N SER A 338 7.71 10.27 13.62
CA SER A 338 6.27 10.24 13.89
C SER A 338 5.85 11.31 14.93
N PHE A 339 6.45 12.51 14.84
CA PHE A 339 6.12 13.67 15.66
C PHE A 339 5.95 14.89 14.76
N GLY A 340 5.04 15.78 15.16
CA GLY A 340 4.88 17.10 14.59
C GLY A 340 4.76 18.14 15.70
N GLY A 341 4.87 19.42 15.33
CA GLY A 341 4.69 20.54 16.25
C GLY A 341 3.93 21.68 15.60
N THR A 342 3.50 22.67 16.38
CA THR A 342 2.69 23.81 15.91
C THR A 342 3.52 25.10 15.71
N ALA A 343 4.77 24.97 15.30
CA ALA A 343 5.61 26.10 14.86
C ALA A 343 6.01 26.00 13.36
N PRO A 344 6.34 27.11 12.68
CA PRO A 344 6.87 27.03 11.32
C PRO A 344 8.22 26.29 11.29
N CYS A 345 8.51 25.60 10.18
CA CYS A 345 9.83 25.01 9.97
C CYS A 345 10.93 26.09 10.01
N GLY A 346 11.76 26.05 11.06
CA GLY A 346 12.89 26.95 11.23
C GLY A 346 14.12 26.50 10.42
N SER A 347 15.06 27.43 10.18
CA SER A 347 16.27 27.16 9.39
C SER A 347 17.13 26.02 9.94
N ALA A 348 17.15 25.82 11.26
CA ALA A 348 17.92 24.76 11.89
C ALA A 348 17.38 23.36 11.56
N LEU A 349 16.05 23.20 11.54
CA LEU A 349 15.41 21.96 11.16
C LEU A 349 15.53 21.70 9.67
N GLN A 350 15.24 22.72 8.84
CA GLN A 350 15.39 22.61 7.38
C GLN A 350 16.82 22.17 7.01
N SER A 351 17.83 22.78 7.63
CA SER A 351 19.22 22.39 7.39
C SER A 351 19.51 20.94 7.78
N ALA A 352 18.91 20.41 8.85
CA ALA A 352 19.11 19.00 9.22
C ALA A 352 18.44 18.04 8.23
N ILE A 353 17.28 18.40 7.68
CA ILE A 353 16.59 17.65 6.62
C ILE A 353 17.41 17.68 5.32
N ASP A 354 17.94 18.85 4.95
CA ASP A 354 18.81 19.03 3.79
C ASP A 354 20.09 18.19 3.94
N ASP A 355 20.69 18.20 5.14
CA ASP A 355 21.87 17.39 5.48
C ASP A 355 21.58 15.88 5.32
N ALA A 356 20.44 15.40 5.83
CA ALA A 356 20.02 14.00 5.69
C ALA A 356 19.78 13.61 4.22
N THR A 357 19.13 14.49 3.47
CA THR A 357 18.84 14.29 2.04
C THR A 357 20.13 14.27 1.22
N ALA A 358 21.09 15.17 1.52
CA ALA A 358 22.40 15.20 0.87
C ALA A 358 23.23 13.93 1.14
N ARG A 359 22.95 13.23 2.24
CA ARG A 359 23.52 11.92 2.56
C ARG A 359 22.77 10.75 1.91
N GLY A 360 21.75 11.02 1.11
CA GLY A 360 20.97 10.02 0.38
C GLY A 360 19.97 9.26 1.26
N ALA A 361 19.56 9.84 2.39
CA ALA A 361 18.50 9.34 3.23
C ALA A 361 17.14 9.95 2.84
N LEU A 362 16.08 9.14 2.92
CA LEU A 362 14.70 9.61 2.82
C LEU A 362 14.21 10.01 4.21
N VAL A 363 13.71 11.23 4.37
CA VAL A 363 13.06 11.68 5.62
C VAL A 363 11.55 11.55 5.45
N VAL A 364 10.90 10.83 6.37
CA VAL A 364 9.45 10.61 6.41
C VAL A 364 8.92 11.16 7.72
N THR A 365 7.84 11.93 7.64
CA THR A 365 7.22 12.53 8.83
C THR A 365 5.70 12.53 8.75
N ALA A 366 5.06 12.56 9.92
CA ALA A 366 3.61 12.56 10.05
C ALA A 366 3.03 13.94 9.71
N ALA A 367 1.86 13.97 9.05
CA ALA A 367 1.20 15.21 8.65
C ALA A 367 0.49 15.97 9.78
N GLY A 368 0.49 15.43 11.01
CA GLY A 368 -0.29 15.94 12.14
C GLY A 368 -1.65 15.27 12.32
N ASN A 369 -2.21 15.39 13.53
CA ASN A 369 -3.48 14.77 13.94
C ASN A 369 -4.62 15.81 14.05
N GLU A 370 -4.32 17.07 13.74
CA GLU A 370 -5.25 18.18 13.79
C GLU A 370 -5.99 18.31 12.46
N SER A 371 -7.24 18.77 12.45
CA SER A 371 -8.07 18.86 11.23
C SER A 371 -7.84 20.14 10.41
N GLY A 372 -7.12 20.11 9.29
CA GLY A 372 -6.84 21.34 8.52
C GLY A 372 -6.00 21.15 7.26
N THR A 373 -5.77 22.23 6.53
CA THR A 373 -4.96 22.21 5.30
C THR A 373 -3.46 22.30 5.63
N ILE A 374 -2.69 21.32 5.17
CA ILE A 374 -1.22 21.32 5.24
C ILE A 374 -0.68 22.63 4.64
N GLY A 375 0.25 23.29 5.35
CA GLY A 375 0.89 24.54 4.92
C GLY A 375 0.15 25.83 5.28
N THR A 376 -1.09 25.75 5.80
CA THR A 376 -1.78 26.92 6.42
C THR A 376 -1.56 26.98 7.93
N ARG A 377 -1.07 25.89 8.51
CA ARG A 377 -0.66 25.82 9.90
C ARG A 377 0.85 25.96 10.01
N PRO A 378 1.34 26.53 11.11
CA PRO A 378 2.73 26.46 11.44
C PRO A 378 3.04 25.03 11.87
N ASP A 379 3.12 24.07 10.96
CA ASP A 379 3.47 22.68 11.32
C ASP A 379 5.00 22.52 11.24
N VAL A 380 5.61 21.98 12.29
CA VAL A 380 7.01 21.54 12.31
C VAL A 380 7.03 20.09 11.85
N LEU A 381 7.73 19.86 10.74
CA LEU A 381 7.86 18.60 9.99
C LEU A 381 6.65 18.25 9.11
#